data_AF-A0A2E7UQ43-F1
#
_entry.id   AF-A0A2E7UQ43-F1
#
_cell.length_a   1.000
_cell.length_b   1.000
_cell.length_c   1.000
_cell.angle_alpha   90.00
_cell.angle_beta   90.00
_cell.angle_gamma   90.00
#
_symmetry.space_group_name_H-M   'P 1'
#
loop_
_entity.id
_entity.type
_entity.pdbx_description
1 polymer ?
#
loop_
_entity_poly.entity_id
_entity_poly.type
_entity_poly.pdbx_seq_one_letter_code
_entity_poly.pdbx_strand_id
1 'polypeptide(L)'
;MSTPIQQGPAIRPASALLAWFESDGKSQLVQVPVVVLPSPLGLNAGYVATSPTGDAGSALALKLDDTAMSVSLADQIRSDCTYDEPCAIWVEGYWGATIEAPGLNFGGPGLDFGGPAANTPKRHPFSVRRYVGLVKDADAHVRVVGKS
;
A
#
# COMPACT_ATOMS: atom_id res chain seq x y z
N MET A 1 -25.58 -2.25 3.06
CA MET A 1 -25.56 -1.77 1.67
C MET A 1 -24.10 -1.85 1.23
N SER A 2 -23.79 -2.58 0.16
CA SER A 2 -22.41 -2.74 -0.30
C SER A 2 -21.99 -1.49 -1.08
N THR A 3 -20.91 -0.85 -0.68
CA THR A 3 -20.33 0.30 -1.40
C THR A 3 -19.93 -0.12 -2.81
N PRO A 4 -20.29 0.66 -3.85
CA PRO A 4 -19.89 0.32 -5.22
C PRO A 4 -18.37 0.37 -5.36
N ILE A 5 -17.81 -0.68 -5.95
CA ILE A 5 -16.38 -0.78 -6.26
C ILE A 5 -16.22 -0.55 -7.77
N GLN A 6 -15.47 0.50 -8.13
CA GLN A 6 -15.16 0.82 -9.52
C GLN A 6 -13.74 0.34 -9.86
N GLN A 7 -13.53 -0.15 -11.08
CA GLN A 7 -12.19 -0.51 -11.54
C GLN A 7 -11.34 0.75 -11.75
N GLY A 8 -10.18 0.79 -11.10
CA GLY A 8 -9.16 1.82 -11.21
C GLY A 8 -8.08 1.47 -12.25
N PRO A 9 -6.91 2.15 -12.22
CA PRO A 9 -5.84 1.90 -13.17
C PRO A 9 -5.23 0.51 -13.01
N ALA A 10 -4.59 0.02 -14.08
CA ALA A 10 -3.75 -1.17 -14.00
C ALA A 10 -2.57 -0.95 -13.04
N ILE A 11 -2.17 -2.01 -12.32
CA ILE A 11 -1.05 -1.93 -11.39
C ILE A 11 0.32 -1.81 -12.07
N ARG A 12 0.36 -2.07 -13.39
CA ARG A 12 1.56 -1.92 -14.23
C ARG A 12 1.23 -1.03 -15.43
N PRO A 13 2.19 -0.19 -15.88
CA PRO A 13 3.53 0.02 -15.30
C PRO A 13 3.48 0.86 -14.01
N ALA A 14 4.44 0.65 -13.10
CA ALA A 14 4.47 1.33 -11.79
C ALA A 14 4.54 2.86 -11.89
N SER A 15 5.17 3.39 -12.95
CA SER A 15 5.23 4.84 -13.21
C SER A 15 3.86 5.44 -13.53
N ALA A 16 3.05 4.76 -14.34
CA ALA A 16 1.69 5.19 -14.66
C ALA A 16 0.78 5.08 -13.43
N LEU A 17 0.95 4.01 -12.65
CA LEU A 17 0.22 3.83 -11.39
C LEU A 17 0.54 4.95 -10.39
N LEU A 18 1.83 5.28 -10.22
CA LEU A 18 2.26 6.38 -9.36
C LEU A 18 1.68 7.72 -9.82
N ALA A 19 1.76 8.01 -11.13
CA ALA A 19 1.19 9.24 -11.67
C ALA A 19 -0.31 9.37 -11.36
N TRP A 20 -1.06 8.28 -11.48
CA TRP A 20 -2.48 8.26 -11.13
C TRP A 20 -2.73 8.48 -9.63
N PHE A 21 -1.91 7.88 -8.75
CA PHE A 21 -2.03 8.10 -7.31
C PHE A 21 -1.77 9.57 -6.92
N GLU A 22 -0.79 10.21 -7.55
CA GLU A 22 -0.45 11.63 -7.32
C GLU A 22 -1.49 12.59 -7.91
N SER A 23 -2.29 12.16 -8.89
CA SER A 23 -3.41 12.92 -9.46
C SER A 23 -4.76 12.51 -8.85
N ASP A 24 -5.42 11.55 -9.47
CA ASP A 24 -6.81 11.18 -9.24
C ASP A 24 -7.00 10.36 -7.96
N GLY A 25 -5.98 9.58 -7.58
CA GLY A 25 -6.02 8.68 -6.43
C GLY A 25 -5.81 9.36 -5.07
N LYS A 26 -5.27 10.59 -5.04
CA LYS A 26 -4.80 11.25 -3.80
C LYS A 26 -5.88 11.44 -2.73
N SER A 27 -7.13 11.61 -3.14
CA SER A 27 -8.27 11.83 -2.22
C SER A 27 -9.33 10.73 -2.32
N GLN A 28 -8.98 9.61 -2.96
CA GLN A 28 -9.87 8.47 -3.12
C GLN A 28 -9.53 7.37 -2.13
N LEU A 29 -10.58 6.74 -1.59
CA LEU A 29 -10.44 5.49 -0.88
C LEU A 29 -10.28 4.40 -1.95
N VAL A 30 -9.19 3.65 -1.87
CA VAL A 30 -8.80 2.69 -2.89
C VAL A 30 -8.46 1.36 -2.24
N GLN A 31 -8.76 0.26 -2.93
CA GLN A 31 -8.19 -1.05 -2.64
C GLN A 31 -7.02 -1.27 -3.58
N VAL A 32 -5.90 -1.72 -3.03
CA VAL A 32 -4.66 -1.97 -3.75
C VAL A 32 -4.17 -3.38 -3.42
N PRO A 33 -3.78 -4.21 -4.41
CA PRO A 33 -3.17 -5.49 -4.14
C PRO A 33 -1.70 -5.25 -3.76
N VAL A 34 -1.32 -5.70 -2.58
CA VAL A 34 0.02 -5.51 -2.04
C VAL A 34 0.61 -6.85 -1.64
N VAL A 35 1.86 -7.08 -2.00
CA VAL A 35 2.65 -8.15 -1.40
C VAL A 35 3.34 -7.60 -0.18
N VAL A 36 3.14 -8.28 0.95
CA VAL A 36 3.77 -7.99 2.23
C VAL A 36 4.67 -9.13 2.66
N LEU A 37 5.66 -8.84 3.49
CA LEU A 37 6.46 -9.84 4.19
C LEU A 37 6.16 -9.75 5.70
N PRO A 38 5.30 -10.63 6.24
CA PRO A 38 5.03 -10.70 7.67
C PRO A 38 6.26 -11.18 8.43
N SER A 39 6.52 -10.57 9.58
CA SER A 39 7.57 -10.98 10.52
C SER A 39 7.02 -10.98 11.96
N PRO A 40 7.70 -11.65 12.90
CA PRO A 40 7.30 -11.61 14.31
C PRO A 40 7.26 -10.21 14.93
N LEU A 41 7.98 -9.24 14.34
CA LEU A 41 8.06 -7.84 14.80
C LEU A 41 7.12 -6.90 14.03
N GLY A 42 6.32 -7.40 13.09
CA GLY A 42 5.42 -6.60 12.25
C GLY A 42 5.67 -6.82 10.75
N LEU A 43 5.46 -5.78 9.93
CA LEU A 43 5.62 -5.84 8.48
C LEU A 43 6.92 -5.17 8.02
N ASN A 44 7.77 -5.90 7.28
CA ASN A 44 9.08 -5.38 6.84
C ASN A 44 9.02 -4.51 5.58
N ALA A 45 8.15 -4.87 4.63
CA ALA A 45 8.01 -4.20 3.35
C ALA A 45 6.66 -4.50 2.70
N GLY A 46 6.15 -3.57 1.91
CA GLY A 46 4.99 -3.74 1.04
C GLY A 46 5.30 -3.22 -0.36
N TYR A 47 4.83 -3.91 -1.40
CA TYR A 47 4.88 -3.40 -2.78
C TYR A 47 3.63 -3.80 -3.55
N VAL A 48 3.22 -2.99 -4.53
CA VAL A 48 2.02 -3.27 -5.33
C VAL A 48 2.29 -4.41 -6.29
N ALA A 49 1.62 -5.55 -6.09
CA ALA A 49 1.69 -6.73 -6.93
C ALA A 49 0.53 -7.70 -6.62
N THR A 50 0.18 -8.54 -7.58
CA THR A 50 -0.83 -9.60 -7.41
C THR A 50 -0.26 -10.94 -6.97
N SER A 51 1.05 -11.14 -7.12
CA SER A 51 1.72 -12.39 -6.78
C SER A 51 3.04 -12.12 -6.07
N PRO A 52 3.38 -12.88 -5.02
CA PRO A 52 4.66 -12.78 -4.32
C PRO A 52 5.88 -13.14 -5.18
N THR A 53 5.67 -13.81 -6.32
CA THR A 53 6.73 -14.18 -7.27
C THR A 53 6.97 -13.15 -8.38
N GLY A 54 6.13 -12.10 -8.45
CA GLY A 54 6.26 -11.06 -9.47
C GLY A 54 7.48 -10.17 -9.28
N ASP A 55 7.89 -9.46 -10.35
CA ASP A 55 9.07 -8.58 -10.36
C ASP A 55 9.01 -7.45 -9.31
N ALA A 56 9.41 -7.74 -8.07
CA ALA A 56 9.48 -6.78 -6.97
C ALA A 56 10.36 -5.56 -7.31
N GLY A 57 11.37 -5.74 -8.17
CA GLY A 57 12.27 -4.67 -8.61
C GLY A 57 11.64 -3.61 -9.51
N SER A 58 10.49 -3.90 -10.14
CA SER A 58 9.74 -2.96 -10.98
C SER A 58 8.42 -2.50 -10.36
N ALA A 59 8.06 -3.07 -9.20
CA ALA A 59 6.83 -2.78 -8.50
C ALA A 59 6.91 -1.45 -7.73
N LEU A 60 5.75 -0.84 -7.52
CA LEU A 60 5.65 0.36 -6.71
C LEU A 60 5.83 0.01 -5.24
N ALA A 61 6.95 0.43 -4.64
CA ALA A 61 7.24 0.18 -3.23
C ALA A 61 6.42 1.09 -2.31
N LEU A 62 5.79 0.50 -1.30
CA LEU A 62 4.93 1.18 -0.35
C LEU A 62 5.50 1.15 1.07
N LYS A 63 5.22 2.23 1.81
CA LYS A 63 5.29 2.28 3.26
C LYS A 63 3.85 2.23 3.77
N LEU A 64 3.42 1.06 4.22
CA LEU A 64 2.08 0.85 4.77
C LEU A 64 2.02 1.47 6.17
N ASP A 65 1.11 2.41 6.36
CA ASP A 65 0.81 3.07 7.62
C ASP A 65 -0.53 2.55 8.14
N ASP A 66 -0.51 1.67 9.13
CA ASP A 66 -1.68 1.05 9.75
C ASP A 66 -2.13 1.74 11.04
N THR A 67 -1.59 2.93 11.35
CA THR A 67 -1.92 3.69 12.57
C THR A 67 -3.40 4.05 12.70
N ALA A 68 -4.10 4.13 11.57
CA ALA A 68 -5.54 4.40 11.52
C ALA A 68 -6.42 3.16 11.79
N MET A 69 -5.82 1.96 11.88
CA MET A 69 -6.52 0.71 12.12
C MET A 69 -6.65 0.44 13.62
N SER A 70 -7.77 -0.15 14.06
CA SER A 70 -7.95 -0.54 15.47
C SER A 70 -7.10 -1.73 15.88
N VAL A 71 -6.72 -2.57 14.91
CA VAL A 71 -5.85 -3.75 15.06
C VAL A 71 -4.82 -3.66 13.95
N SER A 72 -3.54 -3.89 14.28
CA SER A 72 -2.44 -3.78 13.33
C SER A 72 -2.68 -4.63 12.08
N LEU A 73 -2.15 -4.20 10.94
CA LEU A 73 -2.28 -4.97 9.69
C LEU A 73 -1.61 -6.35 9.86
N ALA A 74 -0.48 -6.42 10.55
CA ALA A 74 0.24 -7.67 10.84
C ALA A 74 -0.63 -8.68 11.61
N ASP A 75 -1.40 -8.22 12.59
CA ASP A 75 -2.31 -9.08 13.36
C ASP A 75 -3.51 -9.51 12.53
N GLN A 76 -4.06 -8.63 11.70
CA GLN A 76 -5.23 -8.96 10.85
C GLN A 76 -4.91 -10.03 9.80
N ILE A 77 -3.69 -10.07 9.27
CA ILE A 77 -3.31 -11.03 8.22
C ILE A 77 -2.73 -12.34 8.77
N ARG A 78 -2.53 -12.45 10.09
CA ARG A 78 -1.83 -13.58 10.72
C ARG A 78 -2.50 -14.94 10.49
N SER A 79 -3.82 -14.97 10.28
CA SER A 79 -4.55 -16.20 9.97
C SER A 79 -4.38 -16.66 8.52
N ASP A 80 -4.05 -15.72 7.62
CA ASP A 80 -4.12 -15.93 6.17
C ASP A 80 -2.71 -15.98 5.54
N CYS A 81 -1.71 -15.39 6.21
CA CYS A 81 -0.33 -15.33 5.75
C CYS A 81 0.62 -16.02 6.76
N THR A 82 1.52 -16.86 6.25
CA THR A 82 2.60 -17.48 7.03
C THR A 82 3.70 -16.47 7.32
N TYR A 83 4.31 -16.52 8.50
CA TYR A 83 5.48 -15.69 8.82
C TYR A 83 6.67 -16.03 7.93
N ASP A 84 7.48 -15.01 7.63
CA ASP A 84 8.71 -15.09 6.81
C ASP A 84 8.47 -15.51 5.34
N GLU A 85 7.22 -15.65 4.92
CA GLU A 85 6.83 -15.90 3.52
C GLU A 85 6.10 -14.68 2.92
N PRO A 86 6.46 -14.24 1.71
CA PRO A 86 5.74 -13.15 1.05
C PRO A 86 4.28 -13.53 0.76
N CYS A 87 3.35 -12.65 1.08
CA CYS A 87 1.91 -12.88 0.98
C CYS A 87 1.21 -11.75 0.23
N ALA A 88 0.38 -12.07 -0.76
CA ALA A 88 -0.38 -11.08 -1.54
C ALA A 88 -1.77 -10.84 -0.92
N ILE A 89 -2.02 -9.63 -0.47
CA ILE A 89 -3.26 -9.21 0.20
C ILE A 89 -3.86 -7.96 -0.45
N TRP A 90 -5.17 -7.83 -0.35
CA TRP A 90 -5.88 -6.60 -0.63
C TRP A 90 -5.92 -5.73 0.62
N VAL A 91 -5.43 -4.51 0.49
CA VAL A 91 -5.57 -3.46 1.50
C VAL A 91 -6.40 -2.31 0.96
N GLU A 92 -7.26 -1.77 1.80
CA GLU A 92 -8.04 -0.57 1.52
C GLU A 92 -7.45 0.61 2.28
N GLY A 93 -7.30 1.75 1.63
CA GLY A 93 -6.62 2.90 2.22
C GLY A 93 -6.61 4.14 1.33
N TYR A 94 -5.84 5.13 1.77
CA TYR A 94 -5.62 6.39 1.06
C TYR A 94 -4.15 6.52 0.65
N TRP A 95 -3.92 7.11 -0.52
CA TRP A 95 -2.58 7.51 -0.93
C TRP A 95 -2.07 8.67 -0.07
N GLY A 96 -0.80 8.61 0.35
CA GLY A 96 -0.20 9.63 1.19
C GLY A 96 -0.16 9.27 2.67
N ALA A 97 0.43 10.16 3.48
CA ALA A 97 0.50 10.01 4.92
C ALA A 97 -0.82 10.47 5.58
N THR A 98 -1.21 9.80 6.67
CA THR A 98 -2.42 10.14 7.44
C THR A 98 -2.35 11.53 8.10
N ILE A 99 -1.14 12.08 8.26
CA ILE A 99 -0.90 13.38 8.90
C ILE A 99 -0.45 14.40 7.86
N GLU A 100 -1.40 15.16 7.32
CA GLU A 100 -1.15 16.53 6.86
C GLU A 100 -1.40 17.46 8.04
N ALA A 101 -0.43 17.57 8.96
CA ALA A 101 -0.52 18.62 9.97
C ALA A 101 -0.26 19.97 9.27
N PRO A 102 -1.20 20.94 9.30
CA PRO A 102 -0.97 22.26 8.73
C PRO A 102 0.17 22.92 9.50
N GLY A 103 1.34 22.99 8.87
CA GLY A 103 2.58 23.51 9.47
C GLY A 103 3.74 22.52 9.59
N LEU A 104 3.51 21.21 9.38
CA LEU A 104 4.60 20.23 9.24
C LEU A 104 4.75 19.85 7.77
N ASN A 105 5.37 20.75 7.02
CA ASN A 105 5.91 20.45 5.70
C ASN A 105 7.04 19.41 5.85
N PHE A 106 6.72 18.12 5.71
CA PHE A 106 7.73 17.09 5.47
C PHE A 106 8.34 17.16 4.05
N GLY A 107 8.02 18.22 3.29
CA GLY A 107 8.68 18.61 2.05
C GLY A 107 9.86 19.58 2.23
N GLY A 108 10.35 19.78 3.45
CA GLY A 108 11.58 20.53 3.71
C GLY A 108 12.84 19.68 3.48
N PRO A 109 13.93 20.24 2.93
CA PRO A 109 15.19 19.51 2.78
C PRO A 109 15.78 19.23 4.18
N GLY A 110 15.87 17.96 4.57
CA GLY A 110 16.81 17.54 5.63
C GLY A 110 16.25 17.05 6.96
N LEU A 111 15.13 16.32 7.01
CA LEU A 111 14.85 15.42 8.15
C LEU A 111 15.09 13.96 7.74
N ASP A 112 16.37 13.63 7.64
CA ASP A 112 16.91 12.28 7.44
C ASP A 112 16.82 11.46 8.75
N PHE A 113 15.67 10.84 9.00
CA PHE A 113 15.58 9.74 9.96
C PHE A 113 16.08 8.46 9.28
N GLY A 114 17.41 8.32 9.22
CA GLY A 114 18.09 7.12 8.75
C GLY A 114 18.05 6.95 7.24
N GLY A 115 18.88 7.72 6.53
CA GLY A 115 19.06 7.57 5.09
C GLY A 115 19.39 6.11 4.75
N PRO A 116 18.56 5.42 3.95
CA PRO A 116 18.95 4.15 3.43
C PRO A 116 19.93 4.44 2.27
N ALA A 117 20.94 3.58 2.11
CA ALA A 117 21.93 3.67 1.04
C ALA A 117 21.28 4.06 -0.31
N ALA A 118 22.02 4.80 -1.15
CA ALA A 118 21.57 5.36 -2.43
C ALA A 118 20.93 4.38 -3.45
N ASN A 119 20.80 3.09 -3.11
CA ASN A 119 20.21 2.02 -3.91
C ASN A 119 18.90 1.45 -3.36
N THR A 120 18.25 2.11 -2.39
CA THR A 120 17.00 1.60 -1.79
C THR A 120 15.79 2.20 -2.50
N PRO A 121 14.82 1.40 -2.99
CA PRO A 121 13.65 1.92 -3.70
C PRO A 121 12.89 2.95 -2.83
N LYS A 122 12.54 4.09 -3.42
CA LYS A 122 11.72 5.10 -2.75
C LYS A 122 10.38 4.48 -2.36
N ARG A 123 10.10 4.40 -1.05
CA ARG A 123 8.83 3.88 -0.53
C ARG A 123 7.81 5.00 -0.43
N HIS A 124 6.64 4.82 -1.02
CA HIS A 124 5.57 5.81 -0.99
C HIS A 124 4.60 5.54 0.16
N PRO A 125 4.21 6.55 0.95
CA PRO A 125 3.29 6.36 2.07
C PRO A 125 1.89 5.97 1.58
N PHE A 126 1.29 4.99 2.24
CA PHE A 126 -0.10 4.56 2.01
C PHE A 126 -0.78 4.29 3.36
N SER A 127 -1.81 5.09 3.67
CA SER A 127 -2.59 5.01 4.91
C SER A 127 -3.59 3.88 4.81
N VAL A 128 -3.31 2.76 5.46
CA VAL A 128 -4.17 1.58 5.48
C VAL A 128 -5.33 1.81 6.45
N ARG A 129 -6.54 1.52 5.98
CA ARG A 129 -7.78 1.58 6.76
C ARG A 129 -8.32 0.20 7.08
N ARG A 130 -8.09 -0.78 6.19
CA ARG A 130 -8.69 -2.10 6.32
C ARG A 130 -7.95 -3.17 5.52
N TYR A 131 -7.84 -4.36 6.10
CA TYR A 131 -7.56 -5.60 5.38
C TYR A 131 -8.84 -6.13 4.71
N VAL A 132 -8.76 -6.44 3.42
CA VAL A 132 -9.92 -6.88 2.62
C VAL A 132 -9.91 -8.40 2.42
N GLY A 133 -8.74 -9.01 2.22
CA GLY A 133 -8.61 -10.45 1.96
C GLY A 133 -7.38 -10.79 1.12
N LEU A 134 -7.21 -12.06 0.75
CA LEU A 134 -6.17 -12.51 -0.17
C LEU A 134 -6.42 -12.04 -1.61
N VAL A 135 -5.33 -11.79 -2.35
CA VAL A 135 -5.38 -11.46 -3.78
C VAL A 135 -5.61 -12.71 -4.62
N LYS A 136 -6.37 -12.60 -5.71
CA LYS A 136 -6.52 -13.65 -6.73
C LYS A 136 -5.74 -13.26 -7.99
N ASP A 137 -5.24 -14.21 -8.77
CA ASP A 137 -4.36 -13.94 -9.92
C ASP A 137 -4.93 -12.97 -10.98
N ALA A 138 -6.26 -12.81 -11.04
CA ALA A 138 -6.94 -11.89 -11.97
C ALA A 138 -6.92 -10.39 -11.55
N ASP A 139 -6.34 -10.06 -10.40
CA ASP A 139 -6.48 -8.76 -9.73
C ASP A 139 -5.50 -7.67 -10.22
N ALA A 140 -5.29 -7.55 -11.53
CA ALA A 140 -4.27 -6.67 -12.12
C ALA A 140 -4.59 -5.14 -12.10
N HIS A 141 -5.60 -4.70 -11.34
CA HIS A 141 -6.05 -3.31 -11.30
C HIS A 141 -6.28 -2.85 -9.86
N VAL A 142 -6.02 -1.58 -9.57
CA VAL A 142 -6.53 -0.92 -8.35
C VAL A 142 -8.05 -0.87 -8.41
N ARG A 143 -8.71 -0.83 -7.25
CA ARG A 143 -10.16 -0.64 -7.16
C ARG A 143 -10.46 0.65 -6.42
N VAL A 144 -11.33 1.49 -6.96
CA VAL A 144 -11.80 2.71 -6.32
C VAL A 144 -13.05 2.38 -5.52
N VAL A 145 -13.06 2.73 -4.24
CA VAL A 145 -14.21 2.55 -3.35
C VAL A 145 -15.05 3.82 -3.45
N GLY A 146 -16.22 3.72 -4.08
CA GLY A 146 -17.10 4.87 -4.28
C GLY A 146 -17.55 5.49 -2.96
N LYS A 147 -17.75 6.81 -2.94
CA LYS A 147 -18.47 7.45 -1.83
C LYS A 147 -19.95 7.14 -1.99
N SER A 148 -20.53 6.45 -1.01
CA SER A 148 -21.98 6.24 -0.88
C SER A 148 -22.68 7.55 -0.51
#